data_AF-A0AAN8X1J0-F1
#
_entry.id   AF-A0AAN8X1J0-F1
#
_cell.length_a   1.000
_cell.length_b   1.000
_cell.length_c   1.000
_cell.angle_alpha   90.00
_cell.angle_beta   90.00
_cell.angle_gamma   90.00
#
_symmetry.space_group_name_H-M   'P 1'
#
loop_
_entity.id
_entity.type
_entity.pdbx_description
1 polymer ?
#
loop_
_entity_poly.entity_id
_entity_poly.type
_entity_poly.pdbx_seq_one_letter_code
_entity_poly.pdbx_strand_id
1 'polypeptide(L)'
;MIIIIIIIIIIIIIIIIIIIIMIIIIIIIIIIIIIIIIIIIMKIIMKIILWARAIKIEGIEEEEEEEEEEEEEEEEEEEEEEEEKEEEEEEEEEEDVREEEEEEEEEEEEEEEEEEEEEEEEEDVREEEEEEEEEEEEEEEEEDDDDEEELE
;
A
#
# COMPACT_ATOMS: atom_id res chain seq x y z
N MET A 1 15.90 112.31 -19.73
CA MET A 1 16.94 111.26 -19.55
C MET A 1 16.63 110.36 -18.35
N ILE A 2 16.48 110.90 -17.13
CA ILE A 2 16.19 110.08 -15.91
C ILE A 2 14.92 109.22 -16.06
N ILE A 3 13.82 109.78 -16.55
CA ILE A 3 12.55 109.04 -16.75
C ILE A 3 12.73 107.85 -17.70
N ILE A 4 13.48 108.02 -18.79
CA ILE A 4 13.75 106.95 -19.77
C ILE A 4 14.56 105.82 -19.12
N ILE A 5 15.57 106.16 -18.31
CA ILE A 5 16.36 105.18 -17.57
C ILE A 5 15.48 104.39 -16.59
N ILE A 6 14.60 105.07 -15.85
CA ILE A 6 13.66 104.41 -14.93
C ILE A 6 12.73 103.44 -15.68
N ILE A 7 12.18 103.85 -16.82
CA ILE A 7 11.31 102.99 -17.66
C ILE A 7 12.08 101.75 -18.14
N ILE A 8 13.32 101.91 -18.60
CA ILE A 8 14.16 100.79 -19.04
C ILE A 8 14.42 99.82 -17.88
N ILE A 9 14.74 100.32 -16.69
CA ILE A 9 14.94 99.49 -15.49
C ILE A 9 13.67 98.71 -15.14
N ILE A 10 12.50 99.35 -15.17
CA ILE A 10 11.21 98.69 -14.91
C ILE A 10 10.95 97.58 -15.93
N ILE A 11 11.20 97.82 -17.22
CA ILE A 11 11.03 96.81 -18.28
C ILE A 11 11.97 95.63 -18.04
N ILE A 12 13.24 95.87 -17.69
CA ILE A 12 14.20 94.80 -17.38
C ILE A 12 13.72 93.97 -16.18
N ILE A 13 13.24 94.62 -15.12
CA ILE A 13 12.70 93.92 -13.94
C ILE A 13 11.50 93.05 -14.32
N ILE A 14 10.58 93.57 -15.14
CA ILE A 14 9.41 92.81 -15.62
C ILE A 14 9.87 91.58 -16.43
N ILE A 15 10.84 91.74 -17.33
CA ILE A 15 11.39 90.62 -18.11
C ILE A 15 12.02 89.56 -17.19
N ILE A 16 12.80 89.98 -16.19
CA ILE A 16 13.40 89.05 -15.21
C ILE A 16 12.32 88.29 -14.45
N ILE A 17 11.25 88.98 -14.00
CA ILE A 17 10.12 88.34 -13.31
C ILE A 17 9.43 87.31 -14.22
N ILE A 18 9.21 87.63 -15.49
CA ILE A 18 8.61 86.69 -16.47
C ILE A 18 9.49 85.46 -16.63
N ILE A 19 10.81 85.63 -16.77
CA ILE A 19 11.77 84.52 -16.88
C ILE A 19 11.72 83.63 -15.62
N ILE A 20 11.71 84.23 -14.43
CA ILE A 20 11.61 83.48 -13.17
C ILE A 20 10.31 82.67 -13.11
N ILE A 21 9.17 83.28 -13.48
CA ILE A 21 7.88 82.58 -13.53
C ILE A 21 7.93 81.41 -14.52
N MET A 22 8.51 81.61 -15.71
CA MET A 22 8.68 80.54 -16.70
C MET A 22 9.53 79.38 -16.15
N ILE A 23 10.64 79.68 -15.47
CA ILE A 23 11.49 78.66 -14.84
C ILE A 23 10.71 77.89 -13.77
N ILE A 24 9.93 78.58 -12.92
CA ILE A 24 9.11 77.94 -11.89
C ILE A 24 8.08 77.00 -12.53
N ILE A 25 7.40 77.42 -13.60
CA ILE A 25 6.44 76.59 -14.32
C ILE A 25 7.12 75.34 -14.89
N ILE A 26 8.30 75.48 -15.50
CA ILE A 26 9.08 74.35 -16.03
C ILE A 26 9.43 73.36 -14.90
N ILE A 27 9.89 73.86 -13.75
CA ILE A 27 10.21 73.02 -12.58
C ILE A 27 8.97 72.27 -12.10
N ILE A 28 7.82 72.93 -12.01
CA ILE A 28 6.55 72.29 -11.61
C ILE A 28 6.18 71.17 -12.60
N ILE A 29 6.30 71.42 -13.90
CA ILE A 29 6.02 70.40 -14.94
C ILE A 29 6.97 69.20 -14.78
N ILE A 30 8.27 69.44 -14.54
CA ILE A 30 9.25 68.36 -14.32
C ILE A 30 8.87 67.54 -13.07
N ILE A 31 8.48 68.19 -11.97
CA ILE A 31 8.05 67.50 -10.74
C ILE A 31 6.81 66.64 -11.02
N ILE A 32 5.82 67.17 -11.76
CA ILE A 32 4.62 66.41 -12.13
C ILE A 32 5.00 65.17 -12.97
N ILE A 33 5.90 65.32 -13.94
CA ILE A 33 6.37 64.19 -14.75
C ILE A 33 7.06 63.13 -13.88
N ILE A 34 7.92 63.54 -12.95
CA ILE A 34 8.58 62.62 -12.01
C ILE A 34 7.56 61.87 -11.17
N ILE A 35 6.53 62.56 -10.64
CA ILE A 35 5.46 61.92 -9.86
C ILE A 35 4.70 60.90 -10.70
N ILE A 36 4.37 61.22 -11.96
CA ILE A 36 3.71 60.29 -12.88
C ILE A 36 4.58 59.05 -13.12
N ILE A 37 5.89 59.22 -13.35
CA ILE A 37 6.83 58.11 -13.54
C ILE A 37 6.86 57.23 -12.29
N ILE A 38 6.94 57.81 -11.09
CA ILE A 38 6.91 57.06 -9.82
C ILE A 38 5.63 56.24 -9.71
N ILE A 39 4.47 56.82 -10.00
CA ILE A 39 3.18 56.11 -9.96
C ILE A 39 3.17 54.94 -10.95
N ILE A 40 3.70 55.12 -12.16
CA ILE A 40 3.80 54.05 -13.17
C ILE A 40 4.70 52.92 -12.66
N ILE A 41 5.87 53.24 -12.12
CA ILE A 41 6.81 52.26 -11.55
C ILE A 41 6.14 51.49 -10.40
N MET A 42 5.46 52.18 -9.49
CA MET A 42 4.73 51.52 -8.38
C MET A 42 3.68 50.54 -8.90
N LYS A 43 2.92 50.91 -9.93
CA LYS A 43 1.93 50.01 -10.55
C LYS A 43 2.58 48.78 -11.19
N ILE A 44 3.73 48.94 -11.84
CA ILE A 44 4.48 47.82 -12.43
C ILE A 44 4.98 46.88 -11.34
N ILE A 45 5.59 47.41 -10.28
CA ILE A 45 6.06 46.61 -9.13
C ILE A 45 4.91 45.84 -8.49
N MET A 46 3.75 46.49 -8.27
CA MET A 46 2.59 45.82 -7.69
C MET A 46 2.10 44.65 -8.56
N LYS A 47 2.08 44.81 -9.89
CA LYS A 47 1.74 43.72 -10.81
C LYS A 47 2.76 42.57 -10.75
N ILE A 48 4.06 42.88 -10.69
CA ILE A 48 5.11 41.86 -10.56
C ILE A 48 4.94 41.07 -9.26
N ILE A 49 4.67 41.74 -8.14
CA ILE A 49 4.45 41.07 -6.84
C ILE A 49 3.20 40.19 -6.89
N LEU A 50 2.11 40.66 -7.48
CA LEU A 50 0.89 39.86 -7.63
C LEU A 50 1.13 38.63 -8.51
N TRP A 51 1.85 38.79 -9.61
CA TRP A 51 2.17 37.68 -10.51
C TRP A 51 3.11 36.66 -9.85
N ALA A 52 4.14 37.12 -9.14
CA ALA A 52 5.03 36.25 -8.38
C ALA A 52 4.30 35.49 -7.26
N ARG A 53 3.28 36.10 -6.65
CA ARG A 53 2.41 35.41 -5.67
C ARG A 53 1.51 34.39 -6.34
N ALA A 54 0.95 34.68 -7.51
CA ALA A 54 0.12 33.75 -8.25
C ALA A 54 0.91 32.49 -8.64
N ILE A 55 2.11 32.66 -9.20
CA ILE A 55 2.99 31.53 -9.55
C ILE A 55 3.36 30.71 -8.32
N LYS A 56 3.61 31.37 -7.18
CA LYS A 56 3.96 30.66 -5.95
C LYS A 56 2.79 29.85 -5.37
N ILE A 57 1.54 30.26 -5.62
CA ILE A 57 0.37 29.51 -5.16
C ILE A 57 0.12 28.31 -6.09
N GLU A 58 0.19 28.52 -7.41
CA GLU A 58 0.04 27.43 -8.39
C GLU A 58 1.10 26.33 -8.18
N GLY A 59 2.36 26.70 -7.90
CA GLY A 59 3.40 25.69 -7.64
C GLY A 59 3.40 25.05 -6.25
N ILE A 60 2.48 25.42 -5.35
CA ILE A 60 2.27 24.69 -4.08
C ILE A 60 1.09 23.73 -4.24
N GLU A 61 0.05 24.12 -4.99
CA GLU A 61 -1.08 23.22 -5.29
C GLU A 61 -0.62 22.02 -6.14
N GLU A 62 0.31 22.19 -7.09
CA GLU A 62 0.87 21.05 -7.85
C GLU A 62 1.74 20.11 -6.98
N GLU A 63 2.43 20.62 -5.95
CA GLU A 63 3.29 19.81 -5.07
C GLU A 63 2.45 19.05 -4.02
N GLU A 64 1.31 19.61 -3.58
CA GLU A 64 0.34 18.92 -2.71
C GLU A 64 -0.45 17.83 -3.47
N GLU A 65 -0.78 18.03 -4.76
CA GLU A 65 -1.42 16.97 -5.57
C GLU A 65 -0.47 15.80 -5.86
N GLU A 66 0.83 16.04 -6.09
CA GLU A 66 1.82 14.95 -6.27
C GLU A 66 2.06 14.17 -4.96
N GLU A 67 2.05 14.82 -3.79
CA GLU A 67 2.15 14.12 -2.49
C GLU A 67 0.89 13.28 -2.19
N GLU A 68 -0.31 13.74 -2.54
CA GLU A 68 -1.55 12.93 -2.37
C GLU A 68 -1.58 11.72 -3.32
N GLU A 69 -1.09 11.84 -4.57
CA GLU A 69 -0.99 10.69 -5.48
C GLU A 69 0.05 9.65 -5.01
N GLU A 70 1.19 10.09 -4.44
CA GLU A 70 2.18 9.16 -3.87
C GLU A 70 1.65 8.45 -2.60
N GLU A 71 0.87 9.12 -1.75
CA GLU A 71 0.23 8.47 -0.59
C GLU A 71 -0.85 7.47 -1.01
N GLU A 72 -1.64 7.74 -2.06
CA GLU A 72 -2.62 6.76 -2.59
C GLU A 72 -1.93 5.54 -3.21
N GLU A 73 -0.81 5.71 -3.93
CA GLU A 73 -0.04 4.57 -4.47
C GLU A 73 0.59 3.71 -3.35
N GLU A 74 1.09 4.33 -2.26
CA GLU A 74 1.61 3.57 -1.10
C GLU A 74 0.49 2.81 -0.36
N GLU A 75 -0.71 3.38 -0.23
CA GLU A 75 -1.86 2.66 0.37
C GLU A 75 -2.33 1.48 -0.51
N GLU A 76 -2.34 1.63 -1.85
CA GLU A 76 -2.66 0.51 -2.76
C GLU A 76 -1.59 -0.60 -2.71
N GLU A 77 -0.30 -0.27 -2.61
CA GLU A 77 0.76 -1.28 -2.46
C GLU A 77 0.67 -2.01 -1.09
N GLU A 78 0.30 -1.32 -0.01
CA GLU A 78 0.08 -1.97 1.30
C GLU A 78 -1.15 -2.89 1.30
N GLU A 79 -2.25 -2.53 0.63
CA GLU A 79 -3.42 -3.40 0.47
C GLU A 79 -3.09 -4.64 -0.38
N GLU A 80 -2.34 -4.51 -1.48
CA GLU A 80 -1.89 -5.66 -2.27
C GLU A 80 -0.97 -6.61 -1.47
N GLU A 81 -0.07 -6.08 -0.63
CA GLU A 81 0.82 -6.90 0.22
C GLU A 81 0.05 -7.59 1.36
N GLU A 82 -1.03 -7.00 1.88
CA GLU A 82 -1.92 -7.66 2.84
C GLU A 82 -2.74 -8.77 2.18
N GLU A 83 -3.29 -8.57 0.97
CA GLU A 83 -4.00 -9.61 0.23
C GLU A 83 -3.09 -10.79 -0.13
N GLU A 84 -1.84 -10.54 -0.56
CA GLU A 84 -0.89 -11.62 -0.89
C GLU A 84 -0.51 -12.46 0.36
N LYS A 85 -0.44 -11.84 1.55
CA LYS A 85 -0.21 -12.56 2.81
C LYS A 85 -1.42 -13.37 3.25
N GLU A 86 -2.64 -12.85 3.06
CA GLU A 86 -3.85 -13.59 3.40
C GLU A 86 -4.02 -14.82 2.49
N GLU A 87 -3.68 -14.71 1.19
CA GLU A 87 -3.62 -15.86 0.28
C GLU A 87 -2.53 -16.88 0.70
N GLU A 88 -1.34 -16.44 1.12
CA GLU A 88 -0.26 -17.34 1.57
C GLU A 88 -0.65 -18.07 2.88
N GLU A 89 -1.32 -17.40 3.82
CA GLU A 89 -1.84 -18.02 5.05
C GLU A 89 -2.97 -19.03 4.74
N GLU A 90 -3.85 -18.75 3.77
CA GLU A 90 -4.91 -19.69 3.36
C GLU A 90 -4.33 -20.93 2.64
N GLU A 91 -3.27 -20.77 1.84
CA GLU A 91 -2.55 -21.90 1.23
C GLU A 91 -1.84 -22.78 2.27
N GLU A 92 -1.22 -22.18 3.31
CA GLU A 92 -0.57 -22.92 4.41
C GLU A 92 -1.61 -23.70 5.24
N GLU A 93 -2.77 -23.09 5.55
CA GLU A 93 -3.87 -23.81 6.22
C GLU A 93 -4.43 -24.96 5.37
N GLU A 94 -4.55 -24.80 4.04
CA GLU A 94 -4.97 -25.89 3.15
C GLU A 94 -3.94 -27.03 3.09
N GLU A 95 -2.64 -26.74 3.17
CA GLU A 95 -1.58 -27.76 3.20
C GLU A 95 -1.61 -28.55 4.51
N ASP A 96 -1.75 -27.87 5.65
CA ASP A 96 -1.88 -28.51 6.97
C ASP A 96 -3.09 -29.45 7.04
N VAL A 97 -4.26 -29.04 6.51
CA VAL A 97 -5.45 -29.90 6.50
C VAL A 97 -5.26 -31.14 5.62
N ARG A 98 -4.52 -31.02 4.50
CA ARG A 98 -4.23 -32.18 3.65
C ARG A 98 -3.25 -33.14 4.32
N GLU A 99 -2.25 -32.63 5.05
CA GLU A 99 -1.33 -33.47 5.81
C GLU A 99 -2.06 -34.21 6.94
N GLU A 100 -3.00 -33.56 7.64
CA GLU A 100 -3.87 -34.23 8.63
C GLU A 100 -4.78 -35.29 7.99
N GLU A 101 -5.38 -35.02 6.81
CA GLU A 101 -6.19 -36.03 6.09
C GLU A 101 -5.35 -37.22 5.61
N GLU A 102 -4.11 -36.99 5.15
CA GLU A 102 -3.18 -38.07 4.75
C GLU A 102 -2.74 -38.90 5.97
N GLU A 103 -2.48 -38.29 7.13
CA GLU A 103 -2.17 -39.01 8.37
C GLU A 103 -3.37 -39.84 8.87
N GLU A 104 -4.60 -39.31 8.80
CA GLU A 104 -5.82 -40.08 9.16
C GLU A 104 -6.05 -41.27 8.21
N GLU A 105 -5.82 -41.11 6.89
CA GLU A 105 -5.90 -42.22 5.93
C GLU A 105 -4.83 -43.30 6.19
N GLU A 106 -3.59 -42.92 6.54
CA GLU A 106 -2.53 -43.88 6.91
C GLU A 106 -2.87 -44.63 8.22
N GLU A 107 -3.43 -43.95 9.23
CA GLU A 107 -3.89 -44.61 10.47
C GLU A 107 -5.04 -45.59 10.21
N GLU A 108 -6.01 -45.24 9.35
CA GLU A 108 -7.10 -46.16 8.96
C GLU A 108 -6.57 -47.38 8.18
N GLU A 109 -5.60 -47.22 7.28
CA GLU A 109 -4.96 -48.35 6.57
C GLU A 109 -4.18 -49.27 7.54
N GLU A 110 -3.47 -48.71 8.53
CA GLU A 110 -2.77 -49.51 9.55
C GLU A 110 -3.76 -50.28 10.45
N GLU A 111 -4.89 -49.68 10.84
CA GLU A 111 -5.94 -50.38 11.60
C GLU A 111 -6.60 -51.51 10.78
N GLU A 112 -6.84 -51.31 9.48
CA GLU A 112 -7.36 -52.38 8.60
C GLU A 112 -6.35 -53.54 8.43
N GLU A 113 -5.05 -53.24 8.30
CA GLU A 113 -4.00 -54.28 8.25
C GLU A 113 -3.90 -55.07 9.56
N GLU A 114 -4.00 -54.41 10.73
CA GLU A 114 -4.01 -55.09 12.04
C GLU A 114 -5.26 -55.98 12.21
N GLU A 115 -6.45 -55.53 11.77
CA GLU A 115 -7.67 -56.35 11.79
C GLU A 115 -7.56 -57.58 10.87
N GLU A 116 -6.97 -57.44 9.66
CA GLU A 116 -6.72 -58.57 8.76
C GLU A 116 -5.72 -59.58 9.37
N GLU A 117 -4.64 -59.12 10.01
CA GLU A 117 -3.68 -60.01 10.69
C GLU A 117 -4.33 -60.76 11.88
N GLU A 118 -5.20 -60.09 12.68
CA GLU A 118 -5.94 -60.75 13.76
C GLU A 118 -6.94 -61.80 13.23
N GLU A 119 -7.62 -61.54 12.11
CA GLU A 119 -8.51 -62.51 11.46
C GLU A 119 -7.76 -63.74 10.93
N GLU A 120 -6.57 -63.56 10.33
CA GLU A 120 -5.71 -64.66 9.88
C GLU A 120 -5.21 -65.50 11.08
N GLU A 121 -4.77 -64.87 12.19
CA GLU A 121 -4.37 -65.60 13.40
C GLU A 121 -5.54 -66.38 14.02
N GLU A 122 -6.76 -65.84 14.02
CA GLU A 122 -7.96 -66.56 14.48
C GLU A 122 -8.32 -67.76 13.58
N GLU A 123 -8.11 -67.65 12.26
CA GLU A 123 -8.34 -68.75 11.31
C GLU A 123 -7.33 -69.88 11.53
N ASP A 124 -6.03 -69.56 11.66
CA ASP A 124 -4.97 -70.53 11.97
C ASP A 124 -5.24 -71.29 13.27
N VAL A 125 -5.69 -70.60 14.34
CA VAL A 125 -6.03 -71.24 15.62
C VAL A 125 -7.23 -72.18 15.48
N ARG A 126 -8.24 -71.83 14.68
CA ARG A 126 -9.40 -72.71 14.43
C ARG A 126 -9.02 -73.94 13.61
N GLU A 127 -8.13 -73.79 12.62
CA GLU A 127 -7.60 -74.94 11.86
C GLU A 127 -6.80 -75.88 12.78
N GLU A 128 -5.96 -75.36 13.68
CA GLU A 128 -5.24 -76.18 14.67
C GLU A 128 -6.21 -76.90 15.65
N GLU A 129 -7.26 -76.23 16.14
CA GLU A 129 -8.28 -76.86 17.00
C GLU A 129 -9.07 -77.96 16.26
N GLU A 130 -9.43 -77.74 14.98
CA GLU A 130 -10.09 -78.76 14.16
C GLU A 130 -9.18 -79.97 13.89
N GLU A 131 -7.87 -79.77 13.63
CA GLU A 131 -6.91 -80.87 13.49
C GLU A 131 -6.73 -81.66 14.80
N GLU A 132 -6.68 -81.00 15.97
CA GLU A 132 -6.61 -81.69 17.28
C GLU A 132 -7.88 -82.50 17.57
N GLU A 133 -9.08 -81.98 17.27
CA GLU A 133 -10.34 -82.72 17.42
C GLU A 133 -10.40 -83.95 16.50
N GLU A 134 -9.94 -83.84 15.24
CA GLU A 134 -9.84 -84.99 14.33
C GLU A 134 -8.86 -86.06 14.83
N GLU A 135 -7.70 -85.67 15.38
CA GLU A 135 -6.74 -86.61 15.99
C GLU A 135 -7.32 -87.32 17.23
N GLU A 136 -8.06 -86.60 18.11
CA GLU A 136 -8.73 -87.22 19.26
C GLU A 136 -9.83 -88.22 18.84
N GLU A 137 -10.63 -87.90 17.81
CA GLU A 137 -11.63 -88.83 17.27
C GLU A 137 -10.98 -90.09 16.68
N GLU A 138 -9.84 -89.98 15.97
CA GLU A 138 -9.09 -91.14 15.47
C GLU A 138 -8.53 -92.01 16.61
N GLU A 139 -8.04 -91.42 17.71
CA GLU A 139 -7.57 -92.16 18.89
C GLU A 139 -8.72 -92.90 19.61
N GLU A 140 -9.91 -92.29 19.74
CA GLU A 140 -11.08 -92.97 20.32
C GLU A 140 -11.57 -94.15 19.47
N GLU A 141 -11.52 -94.04 18.13
CA GLU A 141 -11.86 -95.15 17.24
C GLU A 141 -10.87 -96.33 17.35
N GLU A 142 -9.57 -96.07 17.60
CA GLU A 142 -8.59 -97.15 17.81
C GLU A 142 -8.74 -97.86 19.18
N GLU A 143 -9.19 -97.18 20.24
CA GLU A 143 -9.40 -97.81 21.56
C GLU A 143 -10.60 -98.78 21.58
N ASP A 144 -11.68 -98.49 20.83
CA ASP A 144 -12.88 -99.34 20.79
C ASP A 144 -12.64 -100.69 20.08
N ASP A 145 -11.65 -100.78 19.19
CA ASP A 145 -11.31 -102.01 18.46
C ASP A 145 -10.55 -103.05 19.33
N ASP A 146 -9.90 -102.63 20.43
CA ASP A 146 -9.11 -103.52 21.29
C ASP A 146 -9.96 -104.31 22.33
N ASP A 147 -11.16 -103.84 22.68
CA ASP A 147 -12.03 -104.47 23.70
C ASP A 147 -12.83 -105.69 23.16
N GLU A 148 -12.85 -105.93 21.84
CA GLU A 148 -13.55 -107.08 21.24
C GLU A 148 -12.77 -108.42 21.36
N GLU A 149 -11.49 -108.41 21.77
CA GLU A 149 -10.68 -109.63 21.92
C GLU A 149 -10.79 -110.35 23.28
N GLU A 150 -11.40 -109.77 24.33
CA GLU A 150 -11.40 -110.37 25.70
C GLU A 150 -12.63 -111.24 26.06
N LEU A 151 -13.57 -111.48 25.12
CA LEU A 151 -14.78 -112.29 25.34
C LEU A 151 -14.77 -113.71 24.71
N GLU A 152 -13.64 -114.20 24.20
CA GLU A 152 -13.42 -115.62 23.84
C GLU A 152 -12.65 -116.42 24.91
#